data_AF-K1ITB5-F1
#
_entry.id   AF-K1ITB5-F1
#
_cell.length_a   1.000
_cell.length_b   1.000
_cell.length_c   1.000
_cell.angle_alpha   90.00
_cell.angle_beta   90.00
_cell.angle_gamma   90.00
#
_symmetry.space_group_name_H-M   'P 1'
#
loop_
_entity.id
_entity.type
_entity.pdbx_description
1 polymer ?
#
loop_
_entity_poly.entity_id
_entity_poly.type
_entity_poly.pdbx_seq_one_letter_code
_entity_poly.pdbx_strand_id
1 'polypeptide(L)'
;MKIISFNINGLRARLHQLQAIIDKHQPDVIGLQEIKVHDEAFPLADVEAMGYHVEFHGQKAHYGVAIMSKQKPVKVEKGFPTDDEEAQRRMIMATFEREDGSLIKVMNGYFPQGESQDHETKFPAKQKFYEDLQHYLETHHTPDDQLVLIGDMNISPTDLDIGIGEANRKRWLRDGKCSFLPIEREWMERLKGFGLTDTFRAANPTECERFSWFDYRSKGFDENRGLRIDLIMASDALKDKVTETGIDYELRGIEKPSDHAPIWACFA
;
A
#
# COMPACT_ATOMS: atom_id res chain seq x y z
N MET A 1 -16.02 8.44 3.12
CA MET A 1 -14.79 7.94 3.77
C MET A 1 -13.59 8.14 2.84
N LYS A 2 -12.55 8.86 3.26
CA LYS A 2 -11.27 8.98 2.52
C LYS A 2 -10.20 8.07 3.15
N ILE A 3 -9.60 7.22 2.33
CA ILE A 3 -8.52 6.31 2.72
C ILE A 3 -7.24 6.73 1.99
N ILE A 4 -6.14 6.84 2.73
CA ILE A 4 -4.79 7.10 2.21
C ILE A 4 -3.88 5.90 2.44
N SER A 5 -3.04 5.58 1.46
CA SER A 5 -1.90 4.68 1.63
C SER A 5 -0.60 5.43 1.37
N PHE A 6 0.40 5.23 2.21
CA PHE A 6 1.69 5.88 2.07
C PHE A 6 2.83 5.04 2.63
N ASN A 7 3.72 4.58 1.75
CA ASN A 7 5.01 4.09 2.18
C ASN A 7 5.84 5.30 2.64
N ILE A 8 5.99 5.42 3.96
CA ILE A 8 6.67 6.56 4.57
C ILE A 8 8.19 6.37 4.61
N ASN A 9 8.71 5.18 4.30
CA ASN A 9 10.15 4.89 4.28
C ASN A 9 10.88 5.36 5.56
N GLY A 10 10.30 5.11 6.73
CA GLY A 10 10.79 5.53 8.04
C GLY A 10 9.98 6.68 8.65
N LEU A 11 9.07 6.32 9.55
CA LEU A 11 8.09 7.23 10.17
C LEU A 11 8.74 8.38 10.94
N ARG A 12 9.69 8.09 11.84
CA ARG A 12 10.31 9.10 12.71
C ARG A 12 11.06 10.19 11.94
N ALA A 13 11.54 9.89 10.74
CA ALA A 13 12.23 10.85 9.89
C ALA A 13 11.27 11.75 9.09
N ARG A 14 9.97 11.41 9.04
CA ARG A 14 8.98 11.99 8.14
C ARG A 14 7.64 12.30 8.81
N LEU A 15 7.64 12.55 10.12
CA LEU A 15 6.46 13.05 10.83
C LEU A 15 5.90 14.33 10.19
N HIS A 16 6.75 15.17 9.59
CA HIS A 16 6.33 16.36 8.86
C HIS A 16 5.50 16.03 7.61
N GLN A 17 5.84 14.96 6.87
CA GLN A 17 5.04 14.53 5.72
C GLN A 17 3.71 13.95 6.16
N LEU A 18 3.71 13.18 7.26
CA LEU A 18 2.48 12.63 7.84
C LEU A 18 1.54 13.75 8.28
N GLN A 19 2.05 14.78 8.95
CA GLN A 19 1.27 15.96 9.30
C GLN A 19 0.73 16.68 8.05
N ALA A 20 1.56 16.87 7.02
CA ALA A 20 1.13 17.52 5.78
C ALA A 20 0.02 16.73 5.05
N ILE A 21 0.05 15.40 5.10
CA ILE A 21 -1.04 14.54 4.60
C ILE A 21 -2.33 14.84 5.38
N ILE A 22 -2.25 14.89 6.70
CA ILE A 22 -3.41 15.16 7.57
C ILE A 22 -3.97 16.56 7.28
N ASP A 23 -3.13 17.59 7.24
CA ASP A 23 -3.54 18.97 7.01
C ASP A 23 -4.24 19.14 5.65
N LYS A 24 -3.69 18.52 4.59
CA LYS A 24 -4.24 18.64 3.23
C LYS A 24 -5.49 17.80 3.01
N HIS A 25 -5.48 16.54 3.46
CA HIS A 25 -6.49 15.56 3.06
C HIS A 25 -7.53 15.24 4.11
N GLN A 26 -7.23 15.48 5.39
CA GLN A 26 -8.08 15.10 6.52
C GLN A 26 -8.66 13.67 6.41
N PRO A 27 -7.84 12.65 6.07
CA PRO A 27 -8.33 11.31 5.76
C PRO A 27 -8.99 10.64 6.96
N ASP A 28 -9.94 9.75 6.73
CA ASP A 28 -10.56 8.95 7.78
C ASP A 28 -9.64 7.83 8.24
N VAL A 29 -8.89 7.24 7.30
CA VAL A 29 -7.93 6.15 7.52
C VAL A 29 -6.65 6.42 6.73
N ILE A 30 -5.49 6.22 7.36
CA ILE A 30 -4.16 6.24 6.72
C ILE A 30 -3.46 4.90 6.99
N GLY A 31 -3.15 4.16 5.93
CA GLY A 31 -2.23 3.03 5.98
C GLY A 31 -0.80 3.49 5.72
N LEU A 32 0.10 3.20 6.65
CA LEU A 32 1.53 3.45 6.51
C LEU A 32 2.29 2.13 6.30
N GLN A 33 3.24 2.15 5.39
CA GLN A 33 4.19 1.06 5.15
C GLN A 33 5.62 1.51 5.41
N GLU A 34 6.49 0.53 5.67
CA GLU A 34 7.92 0.74 5.89
C GLU A 34 8.18 1.76 7.03
N ILE A 35 7.44 1.66 8.14
CA ILE A 35 7.59 2.58 9.27
C ILE A 35 8.99 2.50 9.91
N LYS A 36 9.71 1.36 9.75
CA LYS A 36 11.09 1.10 10.23
C LYS A 36 11.30 1.36 11.73
N VAL A 37 10.28 1.09 12.52
CA VAL A 37 10.28 1.34 13.96
C VAL A 37 9.84 0.08 14.68
N HIS A 38 10.61 -0.30 15.70
CA HIS A 38 10.20 -1.34 16.65
C HIS A 38 9.09 -0.80 17.54
N ASP A 39 8.15 -1.66 17.93
CA ASP A 39 6.94 -1.27 18.67
C ASP A 39 7.22 -0.37 19.89
N GLU A 40 8.24 -0.69 20.70
CA GLU A 40 8.63 0.11 21.88
C GLU A 40 9.15 1.53 21.56
N ALA A 41 9.61 1.75 20.33
CA ALA A 41 10.14 3.02 19.86
C ALA A 41 9.16 3.77 18.95
N PHE A 42 7.92 3.26 18.81
CA PHE A 42 6.87 3.90 18.04
C PHE A 42 6.57 5.30 18.62
N PRO A 43 6.52 6.36 17.79
CA PRO A 43 6.28 7.72 18.27
C PRO A 43 4.79 7.93 18.58
N LEU A 44 4.26 7.15 19.54
CA LEU A 44 2.83 7.10 19.86
C LEU A 44 2.28 8.48 20.22
N ALA A 45 2.96 9.19 21.13
CA ALA A 45 2.54 10.51 21.58
C ALA A 45 2.49 11.54 20.44
N ASP A 46 3.46 11.50 19.52
CA ASP A 46 3.47 12.40 18.36
C ASP A 46 2.29 12.11 17.44
N VAL A 47 1.99 10.83 17.19
CA VAL A 47 0.89 10.40 16.31
C VAL A 47 -0.47 10.69 16.95
N GLU A 48 -0.64 10.41 18.24
CA GLU A 48 -1.87 10.72 18.99
C GLU A 48 -2.12 12.23 19.05
N ALA A 49 -1.06 13.05 19.16
CA ALA A 49 -1.17 14.50 19.12
C ALA A 49 -1.67 15.03 17.76
N MET A 50 -1.59 14.25 16.68
CA MET A 50 -2.18 14.59 15.38
C MET A 50 -3.70 14.33 15.34
N GLY A 51 -4.29 13.77 16.39
CA GLY A 51 -5.74 13.53 16.51
C GLY A 51 -6.23 12.21 15.90
N TYR A 52 -5.33 11.22 15.77
CA TYR A 52 -5.66 9.90 15.21
C TYR A 52 -5.41 8.79 16.23
N HIS A 53 -6.29 7.78 16.22
CA HIS A 53 -5.98 6.47 16.78
C HIS A 53 -4.94 5.79 15.89
N VAL A 54 -4.03 5.01 16.50
CA VAL A 54 -3.02 4.28 15.74
C VAL A 54 -2.87 2.85 16.22
N GLU A 55 -2.85 1.94 15.26
CA GLU A 55 -2.51 0.54 15.44
C GLU A 55 -1.31 0.21 14.57
N PHE A 56 -0.33 -0.48 15.10
CA PHE A 56 0.92 -0.75 14.39
C PHE A 56 1.45 -2.14 14.67
N HIS A 57 2.26 -2.62 13.74
CA HIS A 57 2.94 -3.91 13.79
C HIS A 57 4.30 -3.75 13.12
N GLY A 58 5.36 -3.52 13.90
CA GLY A 58 6.68 -3.16 13.37
C GLY A 58 7.83 -3.81 14.11
N GLN A 59 8.90 -4.18 13.41
CA GLN A 59 10.10 -4.80 14.00
C GLN A 59 11.30 -3.86 13.89
N LYS A 60 12.38 -4.18 14.59
CA LYS A 60 13.57 -3.32 14.60
C LYS A 60 14.17 -3.20 13.19
N ALA A 61 14.49 -1.95 12.80
CA ALA A 61 15.22 -1.54 11.59
C ALA A 61 14.58 -1.81 10.22
N HIS A 62 13.65 -2.76 10.10
CA HIS A 62 13.06 -3.16 8.82
C HIS A 62 11.53 -3.26 8.89
N TYR A 63 10.88 -3.12 7.74
CA TYR A 63 9.44 -3.35 7.53
C TYR A 63 8.55 -2.44 8.38
N GLY A 64 7.46 -3.02 8.87
CA GLY A 64 6.50 -2.42 9.76
C GLY A 64 5.39 -1.69 9.01
N VAL A 65 4.19 -1.85 9.54
CA VAL A 65 2.96 -1.24 9.03
C VAL A 65 2.20 -0.59 10.17
N ALA A 66 1.43 0.45 9.86
CA ALA A 66 0.51 1.08 10.80
C ALA A 66 -0.79 1.48 10.12
N ILE A 67 -1.90 1.43 10.84
CA ILE A 67 -3.16 2.05 10.45
C ILE A 67 -3.44 3.17 11.45
N MET A 68 -3.54 4.39 10.93
CA MET A 68 -4.05 5.54 11.66
C MET A 68 -5.49 5.79 11.26
N SER A 69 -6.36 6.15 12.20
CA SER A 69 -7.79 6.36 11.93
C SER A 69 -8.41 7.40 12.86
N LYS A 70 -9.37 8.17 12.33
CA LYS A 70 -10.15 9.14 13.14
C LYS A 70 -11.07 8.43 14.14
N GLN A 71 -11.65 7.31 13.73
CA GLN A 71 -12.47 6.45 14.58
C GLN A 71 -11.67 5.25 15.05
N LYS A 72 -11.84 4.84 16.31
CA LYS A 72 -11.20 3.64 16.83
C LYS A 72 -11.73 2.39 16.09
N PRO A 73 -10.86 1.49 15.59
CA PRO A 73 -11.32 0.25 14.96
C PRO A 73 -12.03 -0.66 15.96
N VAL A 74 -13.06 -1.37 15.49
CA VAL A 74 -13.82 -2.35 16.29
C VAL A 74 -13.09 -3.70 16.36
N LYS A 75 -12.19 -3.97 15.41
CA LYS A 75 -11.34 -5.17 15.37
C LYS A 75 -10.02 -4.82 14.71
N VAL A 76 -8.93 -5.38 15.24
CA VAL A 76 -7.57 -5.24 14.69
C VAL A 76 -6.94 -6.64 14.58
N GLU A 77 -6.36 -6.94 13.43
CA GLU A 77 -5.64 -8.18 13.14
C GLU A 77 -4.23 -7.82 12.64
N LYS A 78 -3.18 -8.45 13.19
CA LYS A 78 -1.78 -8.17 12.85
C LYS A 78 -1.16 -9.44 12.25
N GLY A 79 -0.68 -9.36 11.01
CA GLY A 79 -0.28 -10.55 10.24
C GLY A 79 -1.46 -11.38 9.74
N PHE A 80 -1.15 -12.49 9.06
CA PHE A 80 -2.10 -13.52 8.69
C PHE A 80 -2.28 -14.54 9.82
N PRO A 81 -3.42 -15.24 9.90
CA PRO A 81 -3.61 -16.31 10.89
C PRO A 81 -2.59 -17.46 10.80
N THR A 82 -1.93 -17.60 9.65
CA THR A 82 -0.91 -18.61 9.35
C THR A 82 0.52 -18.12 9.62
N ASP A 83 0.71 -16.87 10.05
CA ASP A 83 2.03 -16.32 10.34
C ASP A 83 2.61 -16.94 11.63
N ASP A 84 3.90 -17.26 11.58
CA ASP A 84 4.68 -17.66 12.77
C ASP A 84 5.33 -16.44 13.45
N GLU A 85 6.06 -16.66 14.55
CA GLU A 85 6.72 -15.59 15.29
C GLU A 85 7.86 -14.90 14.51
N GLU A 86 8.39 -15.55 13.47
CA GLU A 86 9.47 -15.04 12.62
C GLU A 86 8.94 -14.30 11.38
N ALA A 87 7.63 -14.36 11.14
CA ALA A 87 6.97 -13.70 10.03
C ALA A 87 7.28 -12.20 10.00
N GLN A 88 7.53 -11.69 8.80
CA GLN A 88 7.86 -10.29 8.62
C GLN A 88 6.62 -9.44 8.87
N ARG A 89 6.73 -8.44 9.75
CA ARG A 89 5.63 -7.56 10.17
C ARG A 89 5.18 -6.64 9.02
N ARG A 90 4.35 -7.16 8.13
CA ARG A 90 4.01 -6.59 6.82
C ARG A 90 2.51 -6.43 6.55
N MET A 91 1.64 -6.97 7.41
CA MET A 91 0.19 -6.86 7.25
C MET A 91 -0.44 -6.40 8.56
N ILE A 92 -1.35 -5.44 8.47
CA ILE A 92 -2.26 -5.07 9.55
C ILE A 92 -3.64 -4.78 8.96
N MET A 93 -4.67 -5.29 9.61
CA MET A 93 -6.04 -5.16 9.16
C MET A 93 -6.88 -4.55 10.27
N ALA A 94 -7.74 -3.61 9.92
CA ALA A 94 -8.62 -2.94 10.85
C ALA A 94 -10.05 -2.91 10.29
N THR A 95 -11.01 -3.28 11.13
CA THR A 95 -12.44 -3.17 10.81
C THR A 95 -13.01 -1.94 11.49
N PHE A 96 -13.79 -1.16 10.74
CA PHE A 96 -14.47 0.04 11.19
C PHE A 96 -15.97 -0.11 10.99
N GLU A 97 -16.75 0.42 11.92
CA GLU A 97 -18.21 0.50 11.82
C GLU A 97 -18.60 1.83 11.17
N ARG A 98 -19.45 1.78 10.15
CA ARG A 98 -20.01 2.96 9.47
C ARG A 98 -21.26 3.46 10.20
N GLU A 99 -21.68 4.68 9.88
CA GLU A 99 -22.88 5.30 10.47
C GLU A 99 -24.17 4.49 10.25
N ASP A 100 -24.24 3.70 9.17
CA ASP A 100 -25.36 2.81 8.85
C ASP A 100 -25.28 1.43 9.54
N GLY A 101 -24.27 1.22 10.40
CA GLY A 101 -24.00 -0.04 11.09
C GLY A 101 -23.29 -1.09 10.24
N SER A 102 -22.99 -0.80 8.96
CA SER A 102 -22.20 -1.71 8.14
C SER A 102 -20.72 -1.67 8.52
N LEU A 103 -20.01 -2.79 8.29
CA LEU A 103 -18.59 -2.91 8.60
C LEU A 103 -17.75 -2.77 7.34
N ILE A 104 -16.67 -2.01 7.42
CA ILE A 104 -15.64 -1.93 6.38
C ILE A 104 -14.30 -2.40 6.94
N LYS A 105 -13.63 -3.32 6.24
CA LYS A 105 -12.29 -3.81 6.61
C LYS A 105 -11.26 -3.16 5.69
N VAL A 106 -10.26 -2.51 6.29
CA VAL A 106 -9.09 -1.97 5.61
C VAL A 106 -7.90 -2.88 5.90
N MET A 107 -7.29 -3.44 4.84
CA MET A 107 -6.12 -4.30 4.91
C MET A 107 -4.91 -3.52 4.40
N ASN A 108 -3.96 -3.22 5.28
CA ASN A 108 -2.76 -2.45 4.95
C ASN A 108 -1.53 -3.37 4.85
N GLY A 109 -0.99 -3.50 3.64
CA GLY A 109 0.14 -4.38 3.32
C GLY A 109 1.41 -3.64 2.88
N TYR A 110 2.56 -4.09 3.38
CA TYR A 110 3.88 -3.80 2.81
C TYR A 110 4.41 -5.06 2.14
N PHE A 111 4.13 -5.23 0.85
CA PHE A 111 4.44 -6.46 0.13
C PHE A 111 5.96 -6.60 -0.09
N PRO A 112 6.53 -7.80 -0.05
CA PRO A 112 7.96 -7.98 -0.30
C PRO A 112 8.35 -7.48 -1.71
N GLN A 113 9.47 -6.77 -1.81
CA GLN A 113 9.91 -6.22 -3.11
C GLN A 113 10.40 -7.32 -4.08
N GLY A 114 11.00 -8.39 -3.55
CA GLY A 114 11.42 -9.59 -4.31
C GLY A 114 12.85 -9.54 -4.86
N GLU A 115 13.44 -8.36 -5.00
CA GLU A 115 14.74 -8.06 -5.62
C GLU A 115 14.83 -8.48 -7.10
N SER A 116 14.96 -9.79 -7.35
CA SER A 116 14.99 -10.41 -8.66
C SER A 116 14.39 -11.82 -8.60
N GLN A 117 13.93 -12.32 -9.74
CA GLN A 117 13.32 -13.64 -9.89
C GLN A 117 14.20 -14.78 -9.36
N ASP A 118 15.52 -14.66 -9.53
CA ASP A 118 16.49 -15.68 -9.14
C ASP A 118 16.98 -15.53 -7.69
N HIS A 119 16.49 -14.53 -6.93
CA HIS A 119 16.92 -14.36 -5.55
C HIS A 119 16.34 -15.49 -4.66
N GLU A 120 17.24 -16.25 -4.04
CA GLU A 120 16.92 -17.51 -3.32
C GLU A 120 15.89 -17.40 -2.19
N THR A 121 15.69 -16.23 -1.61
CA THR A 121 14.85 -16.01 -0.42
C THR A 121 13.81 -14.91 -0.62
N LYS A 122 14.18 -13.79 -1.24
CA LYS A 122 13.27 -12.63 -1.39
C LYS A 122 12.15 -12.87 -2.38
N PHE A 123 12.41 -13.54 -3.51
CA PHE A 123 11.38 -13.82 -4.49
C PHE A 123 10.39 -14.90 -3.99
N PRO A 124 10.84 -16.02 -3.39
CA PRO A 124 9.93 -16.95 -2.72
C PRO A 124 9.10 -16.30 -1.61
N ALA A 125 9.69 -15.39 -0.82
CA ALA A 125 8.95 -14.65 0.20
C ALA A 125 7.85 -13.75 -0.40
N LYS A 126 8.11 -13.12 -1.56
CA LYS A 126 7.11 -12.35 -2.30
C LYS A 126 5.96 -13.25 -2.78
N GLN A 127 6.29 -14.38 -3.41
CA GLN A 127 5.29 -15.34 -3.86
C GLN A 127 4.41 -15.83 -2.70
N LYS A 128 5.03 -16.30 -1.61
CA LYS A 128 4.32 -16.78 -0.42
C LYS A 128 3.37 -15.72 0.13
N PHE A 129 3.80 -14.46 0.21
CA PHE A 129 2.96 -13.37 0.74
C PHE A 129 1.69 -13.14 -0.10
N TYR A 130 1.80 -13.23 -1.44
CA TYR A 130 0.63 -13.16 -2.31
C TYR A 130 -0.28 -14.39 -2.18
N GLU A 131 0.30 -15.58 -2.02
CA GLU A 131 -0.44 -16.82 -1.78
C GLU A 131 -1.19 -16.79 -0.44
N ASP A 132 -0.55 -16.33 0.64
CA ASP A 132 -1.15 -16.18 1.96
C ASP A 132 -2.31 -15.17 1.93
N LEU A 133 -2.13 -14.03 1.25
CA LEU A 133 -3.20 -13.04 1.09
C LEU A 133 -4.38 -13.61 0.31
N GLN A 134 -4.11 -14.29 -0.81
CA GLN A 134 -5.16 -14.92 -1.61
C GLN A 134 -5.91 -15.98 -0.79
N HIS A 135 -5.19 -16.83 -0.06
CA HIS A 135 -5.79 -17.84 0.81
C HIS A 135 -6.64 -17.22 1.92
N TYR A 136 -6.15 -16.13 2.54
CA TYR A 136 -6.91 -15.40 3.56
C TYR A 136 -8.22 -14.86 2.99
N LEU A 137 -8.18 -14.22 1.83
CA LEU A 137 -9.38 -13.69 1.16
C LEU A 137 -10.36 -14.82 0.83
N GLU A 138 -9.92 -15.90 0.20
CA GLU A 138 -10.77 -17.02 -0.21
C GLU A 138 -11.36 -17.82 0.97
N THR A 139 -10.69 -17.81 2.13
CA THR A 139 -11.13 -18.56 3.32
C THR A 139 -12.05 -17.75 4.22
N HIS A 140 -11.80 -16.45 4.35
CA HIS A 140 -12.46 -15.61 5.36
C HIS A 140 -13.41 -14.58 4.80
N HIS A 141 -13.43 -14.39 3.48
CA HIS A 141 -14.13 -13.29 2.84
C HIS A 141 -14.81 -13.70 1.54
N THR A 142 -15.75 -12.86 1.11
CA THR A 142 -16.35 -12.92 -0.24
C THR A 142 -16.19 -11.56 -0.94
N PRO A 143 -16.35 -11.51 -2.28
CA PRO A 143 -16.32 -10.23 -3.01
C PRO A 143 -17.40 -9.21 -2.54
N ASP A 144 -18.46 -9.70 -1.89
CA ASP A 144 -19.57 -8.90 -1.38
C ASP A 144 -19.30 -8.26 -0.01
N ASP A 145 -18.19 -8.63 0.65
CA ASP A 145 -17.73 -7.94 1.86
C ASP A 145 -17.20 -6.55 1.50
N GLN A 146 -17.40 -5.55 2.36
CA GLN A 146 -16.80 -4.22 2.19
C GLN A 146 -15.31 -4.25 2.59
N LEU A 147 -14.43 -4.52 1.61
CA LEU A 147 -12.99 -4.66 1.81
C LEU A 147 -12.22 -3.62 1.00
N VAL A 148 -11.19 -3.04 1.62
CA VAL A 148 -10.22 -2.20 0.92
C VAL A 148 -8.81 -2.71 1.22
N LEU A 149 -8.13 -3.22 0.21
CA LEU A 149 -6.72 -3.59 0.28
C LEU A 149 -5.88 -2.40 -0.17
N ILE A 150 -5.02 -1.90 0.71
CA ILE A 150 -4.13 -0.78 0.47
C ILE A 150 -2.68 -1.17 0.74
N GLY A 151 -1.74 -0.50 0.09
CA GLY A 151 -0.34 -0.74 0.42
C GLY A 151 0.65 -0.33 -0.65
N ASP A 152 1.90 -0.70 -0.39
CA ASP A 152 2.96 -0.82 -1.39
C ASP A 152 3.00 -2.29 -1.83
N MET A 153 2.42 -2.55 -3.01
CA MET A 153 2.31 -3.89 -3.59
C MET A 153 3.62 -4.34 -4.23
N ASN A 154 4.57 -3.43 -4.46
CA ASN A 154 5.81 -3.73 -5.18
C ASN A 154 5.59 -4.40 -6.56
N ILE A 155 4.40 -4.24 -7.15
CA ILE A 155 4.04 -4.74 -8.48
C ILE A 155 3.34 -3.63 -9.26
N SER A 156 3.81 -3.35 -10.47
CA SER A 156 3.17 -2.48 -11.46
C SER A 156 2.18 -3.32 -12.29
N PRO A 157 0.85 -3.18 -12.10
CA PRO A 157 -0.12 -4.12 -12.66
C PRO A 157 -0.11 -4.20 -14.20
N THR A 158 0.07 -3.06 -14.87
CA THR A 158 0.01 -2.93 -16.34
C THR A 158 1.21 -2.13 -16.87
N ASP A 159 1.41 -2.10 -18.19
CA ASP A 159 2.47 -1.29 -18.79
C ASP A 159 2.23 0.23 -18.66
N LEU A 160 0.97 0.65 -18.45
CA LEU A 160 0.61 2.04 -18.14
C LEU A 160 1.16 2.50 -16.78
N ASP A 161 1.60 1.55 -15.95
CA ASP A 161 2.13 1.79 -14.61
C ASP A 161 3.66 1.90 -14.60
N ILE A 162 4.30 1.93 -15.78
CA ILE A 162 5.76 1.90 -15.95
C ILE A 162 6.27 3.16 -16.67
N GLY A 163 6.85 4.09 -15.89
CA GLY A 163 7.42 5.35 -16.37
C GLY A 163 8.94 5.36 -16.53
N ILE A 164 9.64 4.25 -16.29
CA ILE A 164 11.11 4.22 -16.32
C ILE A 164 11.72 4.22 -17.73
N GLY A 165 10.88 4.24 -18.77
CA GLY A 165 11.28 4.22 -20.18
C GLY A 165 11.53 2.82 -20.74
N GLU A 166 11.26 2.64 -22.04
CA GLU A 166 11.19 1.32 -22.68
C GLU A 166 12.51 0.53 -22.62
N ALA A 167 13.65 1.21 -22.77
CA ALA A 167 14.96 0.56 -22.66
C ALA A 167 15.21 -0.02 -21.26
N ASN A 168 14.79 0.69 -20.21
CA ASN A 168 14.91 0.22 -18.83
C ASN A 168 13.91 -0.90 -18.53
N ARG A 169 12.66 -0.79 -19.02
CA ARG A 169 11.64 -1.84 -18.89
C ARG A 169 12.13 -3.17 -19.48
N LYS A 170 12.62 -3.15 -20.73
CA LYS A 170 13.18 -4.34 -21.39
C LYS A 170 14.39 -4.90 -20.64
N ARG A 171 15.27 -4.02 -20.13
CA ARG A 171 16.42 -4.44 -19.32
C ARG A 171 15.97 -5.17 -18.05
N TRP A 172 15.03 -4.61 -17.30
CA TRP A 172 14.54 -5.21 -16.04
C TRP A 172 13.91 -6.58 -16.29
N LEU A 173 13.10 -6.73 -17.34
CA LEU A 173 12.51 -8.02 -17.71
C LEU A 173 13.59 -9.06 -18.08
N ARG A 174 14.58 -8.66 -18.89
CA ARG A 174 15.68 -9.55 -19.28
C ARG A 174 16.53 -9.98 -18.09
N ASP A 175 16.79 -9.07 -17.16
CA ASP A 175 17.63 -9.30 -15.98
C ASP A 175 16.82 -9.91 -14.81
N GLY A 176 15.54 -10.24 -15.00
CA GLY A 176 14.67 -10.82 -13.99
C GLY A 176 14.38 -9.89 -12.81
N LYS A 177 14.49 -8.58 -12.95
CA LYS A 177 14.29 -7.62 -11.86
C LYS A 177 12.81 -7.48 -11.51
N CYS A 178 12.49 -7.64 -10.22
CA CYS A 178 11.13 -7.57 -9.72
C CYS A 178 10.48 -6.19 -9.91
N SER A 179 9.19 -6.20 -10.25
CA SER A 179 8.18 -5.14 -10.18
C SER A 179 7.08 -5.40 -11.22
N PHE A 180 7.40 -6.04 -12.34
CA PHE A 180 6.45 -6.25 -13.44
C PHE A 180 6.79 -7.51 -14.26
N LEU A 181 7.37 -8.52 -13.62
CA LEU A 181 7.57 -9.82 -14.25
C LEU A 181 6.20 -10.45 -14.58
N PRO A 182 6.08 -11.28 -15.64
CA PRO A 182 4.82 -11.94 -15.98
C PRO A 182 4.18 -12.68 -14.80
N ILE A 183 4.98 -13.46 -14.06
CA ILE A 183 4.52 -14.21 -12.87
C ILE A 183 4.05 -13.30 -11.72
N GLU A 184 4.65 -12.12 -11.55
CA GLU A 184 4.20 -11.14 -10.56
C GLU A 184 2.81 -10.59 -10.95
N ARG A 185 2.61 -10.32 -12.24
CA ARG A 185 1.31 -9.89 -12.75
C ARG A 185 0.25 -10.97 -12.65
N GLU A 186 0.61 -12.25 -12.78
CA GLU A 186 -0.32 -13.36 -12.52
C GLU A 186 -0.86 -13.34 -11.08
N TRP A 187 -0.02 -13.06 -10.08
CA TRP A 187 -0.46 -12.91 -8.69
C TRP A 187 -1.42 -11.74 -8.50
N MET A 188 -1.11 -10.59 -9.13
CA MET A 188 -1.99 -9.42 -9.13
C MET A 188 -3.34 -9.70 -9.80
N GLU A 189 -3.34 -10.41 -10.94
CA GLU A 189 -4.58 -10.79 -11.63
C GLU A 189 -5.42 -11.78 -10.82
N ARG A 190 -4.80 -12.67 -10.01
CA ARG A 190 -5.55 -13.53 -9.07
C ARG A 190 -6.27 -12.72 -8.00
N LEU A 191 -5.62 -11.70 -7.43
CA LEU A 191 -6.27 -10.79 -6.48
C LEU A 191 -7.44 -10.03 -7.13
N LYS A 192 -7.27 -9.57 -8.38
CA LYS A 192 -8.38 -8.97 -9.14
C LYS A 192 -9.49 -9.97 -9.43
N GLY A 193 -9.15 -11.22 -9.74
CA GLY A 193 -10.08 -12.32 -9.97
C GLY A 193 -10.91 -12.71 -8.74
N PHE A 194 -10.44 -12.41 -7.53
CA PHE A 194 -11.24 -12.49 -6.31
C PHE A 194 -12.34 -11.42 -6.24
N GLY A 195 -12.26 -10.35 -7.04
CA GLY A 195 -13.22 -9.23 -6.99
C GLY A 195 -12.64 -7.94 -6.42
N LEU A 196 -11.31 -7.78 -6.42
CA LEU A 196 -10.65 -6.53 -6.04
C LEU A 196 -10.38 -5.65 -7.27
N THR A 197 -10.92 -4.44 -7.26
CA THR A 197 -10.77 -3.43 -8.32
C THR A 197 -9.74 -2.38 -7.94
N ASP A 198 -8.72 -2.17 -8.77
CA ASP A 198 -7.78 -1.05 -8.67
C ASP A 198 -8.50 0.29 -8.89
N THR A 199 -8.69 1.04 -7.80
CA THR A 199 -9.51 2.27 -7.80
C THR A 199 -8.94 3.36 -8.72
N PHE A 200 -7.62 3.53 -8.73
CA PHE A 200 -6.97 4.53 -9.56
C PHE A 200 -7.13 4.22 -11.04
N ARG A 201 -6.88 2.96 -11.43
CA ARG A 201 -6.99 2.52 -12.83
C ARG A 201 -8.44 2.53 -13.33
N ALA A 202 -9.41 2.17 -12.48
CA ALA A 202 -10.83 2.20 -12.84
C ALA A 202 -11.30 3.63 -13.18
N ALA A 203 -10.90 4.63 -12.39
CA ALA A 203 -11.25 6.03 -12.66
C ALA A 203 -10.40 6.67 -13.76
N ASN A 204 -9.18 6.18 -13.98
CA ASN A 204 -8.20 6.73 -14.93
C ASN A 204 -7.71 5.65 -15.92
N PRO A 205 -8.58 5.13 -16.80
CA PRO A 205 -8.31 3.91 -17.57
C PRO A 205 -7.12 4.05 -18.53
N THR A 206 -6.84 5.26 -19.02
CA THR A 206 -5.79 5.53 -20.01
C THR A 206 -4.59 6.31 -19.45
N GLU A 207 -4.60 6.67 -18.18
CA GLU A 207 -3.51 7.46 -17.56
C GLU A 207 -2.21 6.65 -17.50
N CYS A 208 -1.12 7.23 -17.99
CA CYS A 208 0.19 6.58 -18.09
C CYS A 208 1.37 7.45 -17.64
N GLU A 209 1.10 8.61 -17.03
CA GLU A 209 2.10 9.55 -16.53
C GLU A 209 1.97 9.81 -15.01
N ARG A 210 1.28 8.90 -14.31
CA ARG A 210 1.05 8.96 -12.86
C ARG A 210 1.61 7.71 -12.17
N PHE A 211 2.63 7.93 -11.36
CA PHE A 211 3.41 6.91 -10.66
C PHE A 211 3.47 7.20 -9.17
N SER A 212 3.61 6.15 -8.35
CA SER A 212 3.62 6.28 -6.90
C SER A 212 5.03 6.18 -6.31
N TRP A 213 6.00 5.60 -7.02
CA TRP A 213 7.38 5.45 -6.57
C TRP A 213 8.39 6.02 -7.55
N PHE A 214 9.40 6.72 -7.01
CA PHE A 214 10.48 7.34 -7.78
C PHE A 214 11.84 7.15 -7.09
N ASP A 215 12.75 6.45 -7.75
CA ASP A 215 14.11 6.21 -7.23
C ASP A 215 14.86 7.52 -6.92
N TYR A 216 15.38 7.61 -5.69
CA TYR A 216 16.17 8.76 -5.25
C TYR A 216 17.45 8.96 -6.06
N ARG A 217 18.18 7.86 -6.38
CA ARG A 217 19.54 7.94 -6.94
C ARG A 217 19.56 8.52 -8.35
N SER A 218 18.57 8.12 -9.14
CA SER A 218 18.38 8.59 -10.51
C SER A 218 17.55 9.87 -10.61
N LYS A 219 17.17 10.48 -9.48
CA LYS A 219 16.27 11.64 -9.41
C LYS A 219 15.00 11.42 -10.24
N GLY A 220 14.39 10.24 -10.11
CA GLY A 220 13.29 9.81 -10.96
C GLY A 220 12.10 10.78 -10.94
N PHE A 221 11.86 11.45 -9.82
CA PHE A 221 10.73 12.38 -9.67
C PHE A 221 10.87 13.63 -10.57
N ASP A 222 12.08 14.18 -10.71
CA ASP A 222 12.33 15.40 -11.50
C ASP A 222 11.99 15.20 -13.00
N GLU A 223 12.13 13.96 -13.49
CA GLU A 223 11.89 13.58 -14.88
C GLU A 223 10.58 12.76 -15.05
N ASN A 224 9.75 12.69 -14.01
CA ASN A 224 8.55 11.83 -13.95
C ASN A 224 8.82 10.36 -14.36
N ARG A 225 10.00 9.83 -14.03
CA ARG A 225 10.40 8.43 -14.24
C ARG A 225 10.14 7.60 -12.99
N GLY A 226 8.96 6.99 -12.93
CA GLY A 226 8.52 6.20 -11.78
C GLY A 226 7.86 4.88 -12.14
N LEU A 227 7.33 4.21 -11.10
CA LEU A 227 6.45 3.04 -11.20
C LEU A 227 5.20 3.30 -10.34
N ARG A 228 4.04 2.80 -10.76
CA ARG A 228 2.83 2.79 -9.90
C ARG A 228 2.70 1.42 -9.23
N ILE A 229 3.21 1.35 -8.01
CA ILE A 229 3.29 0.12 -7.20
C ILE A 229 2.52 0.20 -5.89
N ASP A 230 2.12 1.41 -5.49
CA ASP A 230 1.21 1.63 -4.38
C ASP A 230 -0.21 1.63 -4.95
N LEU A 231 -1.09 0.79 -4.40
CA LEU A 231 -2.45 0.61 -4.89
C LEU A 231 -3.47 0.73 -3.76
N ILE A 232 -4.67 1.18 -4.11
CA ILE A 232 -5.89 1.03 -3.30
C ILE A 232 -6.84 0.19 -4.14
N MET A 233 -7.13 -1.02 -3.67
CA MET A 233 -8.03 -1.97 -4.31
C MET A 233 -9.29 -2.14 -3.48
N ALA A 234 -10.45 -1.93 -4.10
CA ALA A 234 -11.75 -2.03 -3.45
C ALA A 234 -12.47 -3.31 -3.89
N SER A 235 -13.16 -3.99 -2.98
CA SER A 235 -14.02 -5.12 -3.31
C SER A 235 -15.18 -4.74 -4.23
N ASP A 236 -15.87 -5.73 -4.79
CA ASP A 236 -17.05 -5.51 -5.63
C ASP A 236 -18.17 -4.75 -4.88
N ALA A 237 -18.31 -4.94 -3.57
CA ALA A 237 -19.24 -4.17 -2.74
C ALA A 237 -18.90 -2.67 -2.63
N LEU A 238 -17.65 -2.27 -2.89
CA LEU A 238 -17.16 -0.90 -2.71
C LEU A 238 -16.72 -0.20 -3.99
N LYS A 239 -16.45 -0.93 -5.08
CA LYS A 239 -15.89 -0.34 -6.31
C LYS A 239 -16.77 0.78 -6.89
N ASP A 240 -18.09 0.60 -6.87
CA ASP A 240 -19.05 1.59 -7.38
C ASP A 240 -19.32 2.74 -6.40
N LYS A 241 -18.74 2.68 -5.19
CA LYS A 241 -18.78 3.75 -4.19
C LYS A 241 -17.58 4.69 -4.30
N VAL A 242 -16.58 4.37 -5.12
CA VAL A 242 -15.40 5.23 -5.33
C VAL A 242 -15.83 6.51 -6.04
N THR A 243 -15.65 7.65 -5.37
CA THR A 243 -16.00 8.97 -5.92
C THR A 243 -14.79 9.73 -6.46
N GLU A 244 -13.63 9.52 -5.86
CA GLU A 244 -12.37 10.18 -6.25
C GLU A 244 -11.18 9.27 -5.95
N THR A 245 -10.08 9.48 -6.68
CA THR A 245 -8.79 8.81 -6.46
C THR A 245 -7.65 9.70 -6.94
N GLY A 246 -6.45 9.50 -6.41
CA GLY A 246 -5.27 10.20 -6.91
C GLY A 246 -3.96 9.80 -6.27
N ILE A 247 -2.89 10.45 -6.74
CA ILE A 247 -1.51 10.30 -6.32
C ILE A 247 -0.92 11.69 -6.05
N ASP A 248 -0.39 11.93 -4.85
CA ASP A 248 -0.09 13.28 -4.38
C ASP A 248 1.34 13.68 -4.69
N TYR A 249 1.54 14.20 -5.91
CA TYR A 249 2.84 14.67 -6.36
C TYR A 249 3.31 15.92 -5.59
N GLU A 250 2.40 16.74 -5.10
CA GLU A 250 2.74 17.91 -4.28
C GLU A 250 3.39 17.44 -2.96
N LEU A 251 2.77 16.49 -2.27
CA LEU A 251 3.34 15.92 -1.04
C LEU A 251 4.56 15.03 -1.29
N ARG A 252 4.72 14.47 -2.49
CA ARG A 252 5.98 13.84 -2.92
C ARG A 252 7.10 14.85 -3.14
N GLY A 253 6.76 16.09 -3.50
CA GLY A 253 7.70 17.17 -3.84
C GLY A 253 8.22 17.99 -2.66
N ILE A 254 7.78 17.72 -1.43
CA ILE A 254 8.23 18.46 -0.24
C ILE A 254 9.65 18.08 0.18
N GLU A 255 10.25 18.86 1.09
CA GLU A 255 11.62 18.62 1.55
C GLU A 255 11.76 17.29 2.32
N LYS A 256 12.89 16.59 2.09
CA LYS A 256 13.19 15.27 2.66
C LYS A 256 12.03 14.27 2.49
N PRO A 257 11.52 14.08 1.25
CA PRO A 257 10.35 13.27 1.03
C PRO A 257 10.69 11.79 1.11
N SER A 258 9.70 10.93 1.34
CA SER A 258 9.72 9.52 0.92
C SER A 258 9.95 9.44 -0.60
N ASP A 259 10.48 8.32 -1.07
CA ASP A 259 10.57 7.99 -2.49
C ASP A 259 9.19 7.68 -3.07
N HIS A 260 8.23 7.34 -2.21
CA HIS A 260 6.83 7.15 -2.56
C HIS A 260 6.00 8.43 -2.43
N ALA A 261 4.95 8.53 -3.23
CA ALA A 261 3.92 9.55 -3.17
C ALA A 261 2.70 8.97 -2.42
N PRO A 262 2.05 9.72 -1.51
CA PRO A 262 0.80 9.30 -0.91
C PRO A 262 -0.28 9.08 -1.98
N ILE A 263 -1.02 7.98 -1.90
CA ILE A 263 -2.16 7.70 -2.77
C ILE A 263 -3.45 7.73 -1.96
N TRP A 264 -4.58 8.06 -2.60
CA TRP A 264 -5.86 8.09 -1.91
C TRP A 264 -7.02 7.63 -2.77
N ALA A 265 -8.10 7.24 -2.08
CA ALA A 265 -9.42 7.03 -2.65
C ALA A 265 -10.49 7.57 -1.69
N CYS A 266 -11.55 8.15 -2.25
CA CYS A 266 -12.75 8.57 -1.54
C CYS A 266 -13.90 7.62 -1.87
N PHE A 267 -14.63 7.21 -0.84
CA PHE A 267 -15.82 6.37 -0.93
C PHE A 267 -17.04 7.13 -0.42
N ALA A 268 -18.16 7.05 -1.14
CA ALA A 268 -19.45 7.59 -0.73
C ALA A 268 -19.99 6.96 0.56
#